data_AF-A0ABD2Y1C5-F1
#
_entry.id   AF-A0ABD2Y1C5-F1
#
_cell.length_a   1.000
_cell.length_b   1.000
_cell.length_c   1.000
_cell.angle_alpha   90.00
_cell.angle_beta   90.00
_cell.angle_gamma   90.00
#
_symmetry.space_group_name_H-M   'P 1'
#
loop_
_entity.id
_entity.type
_entity.pdbx_description
1 polymer ?
#
loop_
_entity_poly.entity_id
_entity_poly.type
_entity_poly.pdbx_seq_one_letter_code
_entity_poly.pdbx_strand_id
1 'polypeptide(L)'
;MTMHTICTKWAWWVGRSSSSNNNKKKDSLVEAALTISILLLSLLWFMLIFMKSRKERALLPPGPLGLPVLGYLPFLGTNLHTEFSELARRYGPIFKLQLGNKLCVVLSSPSLIKEVTREQDIFFANRDPPVVALTLTYGGFDIAWSSYGPTGAI
;
A
#
# COMPACT_ATOMS: atom_id res chain seq x y z
N MET A 1 50.13 -62.97 -4.31
CA MET A 1 49.52 -62.17 -3.24
C MET A 1 49.44 -60.69 -3.67
N THR A 2 48.74 -60.35 -4.75
CA THR A 2 48.75 -58.97 -5.29
C THR A 2 47.48 -58.55 -6.07
N MET A 3 46.49 -59.43 -6.26
CA MET A 3 45.27 -59.08 -7.04
C MET A 3 44.13 -58.53 -6.18
N HIS A 4 44.02 -58.97 -4.91
CA HIS A 4 42.93 -58.56 -4.02
C HIS A 4 43.08 -57.10 -3.53
N THR A 5 44.30 -56.59 -3.46
CA THR A 5 44.61 -55.26 -2.92
C THR A 5 44.37 -54.13 -3.94
N ILE A 6 44.42 -54.45 -5.24
CA ILE A 6 44.16 -53.47 -6.30
C ILE A 6 42.66 -53.19 -6.43
N CYS A 7 41.82 -54.23 -6.26
CA CYS A 7 40.36 -54.10 -6.37
C CYS A 7 39.76 -53.26 -5.22
N THR A 8 40.28 -53.39 -4.00
CA THR A 8 39.80 -52.61 -2.84
C THR A 8 40.14 -51.13 -2.92
N LYS A 9 41.29 -50.76 -3.54
CA LYS A 9 41.66 -49.36 -3.76
C LYS A 9 40.73 -48.63 -4.74
N TRP A 10 40.28 -49.30 -5.79
CA TRP A 10 39.32 -48.72 -6.75
C TRP A 10 37.90 -48.59 -6.18
N ALA A 11 37.46 -49.54 -5.35
CA ALA A 11 36.15 -49.47 -4.68
C ALA A 11 36.03 -48.27 -3.71
N TRP A 12 37.11 -47.93 -3.01
CA TRP A 12 37.13 -46.79 -2.08
C TRP A 12 37.03 -45.44 -2.79
N TRP A 13 37.64 -45.30 -3.98
CA TRP A 13 37.58 -44.07 -4.77
C TRP A 13 36.21 -43.85 -5.43
N VAL A 14 35.58 -44.92 -5.94
CA VAL A 14 34.20 -44.89 -6.48
C VAL A 14 33.16 -44.53 -5.41
N GLY A 15 33.32 -45.03 -4.18
CA GLY A 15 32.44 -44.69 -3.05
C GLY A 15 32.51 -43.21 -2.64
N ARG A 16 33.66 -42.56 -2.82
CA ARG A 16 33.86 -41.14 -2.46
C ARG A 16 33.35 -40.17 -3.53
N SER A 17 33.38 -40.57 -4.80
CA SER A 17 32.83 -39.77 -5.92
C SER A 17 31.30 -39.66 -5.86
N SER A 18 30.61 -40.73 -5.43
CA SER A 18 29.16 -40.72 -5.22
C SER A 18 28.74 -39.80 -4.07
N SER A 19 29.53 -39.73 -3.00
CA SER A 19 29.27 -38.86 -1.84
C SER A 19 29.47 -37.36 -2.16
N SER A 20 30.47 -37.01 -3.00
CA SER A 20 30.71 -35.61 -3.40
C SER A 20 29.62 -35.06 -4.33
N ASN A 21 29.09 -35.90 -5.25
CA ASN A 21 28.03 -35.50 -6.16
C ASN A 21 26.68 -35.27 -5.44
N ASN A 22 26.42 -36.06 -4.38
CA ASN A 22 25.23 -35.92 -3.54
C ASN A 22 25.24 -34.62 -2.73
N ASN A 23 26.39 -34.12 -2.29
CA ASN A 23 26.48 -32.87 -1.55
C ASN A 23 26.29 -31.65 -2.46
N LYS A 24 26.93 -31.61 -3.63
CA LYS A 24 26.70 -30.54 -4.62
C LYS A 24 25.24 -30.45 -5.07
N LYS A 25 24.57 -31.60 -5.23
CA LYS A 25 23.14 -31.66 -5.56
C LYS A 25 22.27 -31.13 -4.43
N LYS A 26 22.62 -31.40 -3.16
CA LYS A 26 21.91 -30.85 -2.00
C LYS A 26 22.04 -29.33 -1.93
N ASP A 27 23.24 -28.79 -2.14
CA ASP A 27 23.49 -27.35 -2.06
C ASP A 27 22.67 -26.57 -3.11
N SER A 28 22.60 -27.09 -4.35
CA SER A 28 21.76 -26.51 -5.41
C SER A 28 20.26 -26.54 -5.11
N LEU A 29 19.79 -27.58 -4.41
CA LEU A 29 18.38 -27.68 -4.01
C LEU A 29 18.06 -26.72 -2.85
N VAL A 30 19.01 -26.49 -1.95
CA VAL A 30 18.87 -25.54 -0.83
C VAL A 30 18.77 -24.10 -1.34
N GLU A 31 19.63 -23.69 -2.28
CA GLU A 31 19.57 -22.36 -2.90
C GLU A 31 18.24 -22.12 -3.63
N ALA A 32 17.76 -23.11 -4.39
CA ALA A 32 16.46 -23.06 -5.04
C ALA A 32 15.30 -22.98 -4.03
N ALA A 33 15.38 -23.73 -2.94
CA ALA A 33 14.36 -23.68 -1.88
C ALA A 33 14.35 -22.32 -1.16
N LEU A 34 15.51 -21.72 -0.90
CA LEU A 34 15.62 -20.40 -0.28
C LEU A 34 15.04 -19.31 -1.17
N THR A 35 15.38 -19.30 -2.46
CA THR A 35 14.85 -18.31 -3.41
C THR A 35 13.33 -18.42 -3.57
N ILE A 36 12.79 -19.65 -3.69
CA ILE A 36 11.34 -19.88 -3.75
C ILE A 36 10.66 -19.42 -2.46
N SER A 37 11.24 -19.71 -1.30
CA SER A 37 10.71 -19.29 0.00
C SER A 37 10.61 -17.76 0.10
N ILE A 38 11.67 -17.04 -0.30
CA ILE A 38 11.68 -15.56 -0.31
C ILE A 38 10.62 -14.99 -1.24
N LEU A 39 10.48 -15.54 -2.45
CA LEU A 39 9.46 -15.11 -3.41
C LEU A 39 8.05 -15.36 -2.88
N LEU A 40 7.82 -16.52 -2.26
CA LEU A 40 6.52 -16.85 -1.66
C LEU A 40 6.19 -15.90 -0.51
N LEU A 41 7.18 -15.59 0.34
CA LEU A 41 7.01 -14.67 1.46
C LEU A 41 6.73 -13.24 0.99
N SER A 42 7.44 -12.77 -0.04
CA SER A 42 7.21 -11.48 -0.68
C SER A 42 5.81 -11.38 -1.28
N LEU A 43 5.38 -12.41 -2.02
CA LEU A 43 4.05 -12.47 -2.60
C LEU A 43 2.96 -12.51 -1.52
N LEU A 44 3.16 -13.30 -0.47
CA LEU A 44 2.24 -13.35 0.66
C LEU A 44 2.14 -11.98 1.35
N TRP A 45 3.27 -11.31 1.58
CA TRP A 45 3.31 -9.98 2.18
C TRP A 45 2.58 -8.94 1.32
N PHE A 46 2.82 -8.97 0.00
CA PHE A 46 2.12 -8.11 -0.95
C PHE A 46 0.61 -8.38 -0.96
N MET A 47 0.21 -9.65 -0.97
CA MET A 47 -1.21 -10.06 -0.91
C MET A 47 -1.86 -9.63 0.39
N LEU A 48 -1.17 -9.73 1.53
CA LEU A 48 -1.68 -9.28 2.84
C LEU A 48 -1.92 -7.77 2.85
N ILE A 49 -0.97 -6.98 2.33
CA ILE A 49 -1.14 -5.51 2.20
C ILE A 49 -2.33 -5.19 1.30
N PHE A 50 -2.44 -5.87 0.16
CA PHE A 50 -3.50 -5.64 -0.81
C PHE A 50 -4.88 -6.03 -0.25
N MET A 51 -4.97 -7.18 0.43
CA MET A 51 -6.19 -7.65 1.09
C MET A 51 -6.62 -6.76 2.24
N LYS A 52 -5.67 -6.27 3.07
CA LYS A 52 -5.96 -5.33 4.15
C LYS A 52 -6.55 -4.03 3.58
N SER A 53 -5.93 -3.50 2.52
CA SER A 53 -6.46 -2.32 1.84
C SER A 53 -7.86 -2.56 1.27
N ARG A 54 -8.18 -3.78 0.80
CA ARG A 54 -9.53 -4.12 0.31
C ARG A 54 -10.58 -4.19 1.41
N LYS A 55 -10.24 -4.70 2.60
CA LYS A 55 -11.17 -4.79 3.74
C LYS A 55 -11.58 -3.41 4.26
N GLU A 56 -10.63 -2.50 4.41
CA GLU A 56 -10.94 -1.11 4.81
C GLU A 56 -11.80 -0.40 3.77
N ARG A 57 -11.66 -0.78 2.49
CA ARG A 57 -12.45 -0.19 1.39
C ARG A 57 -13.93 -0.61 1.35
N ALA A 58 -14.31 -1.71 2.01
CA ALA A 58 -15.66 -2.27 1.98
C ALA A 58 -16.67 -1.50 2.84
N LEU A 59 -16.21 -0.77 3.85
CA LEU A 59 -17.07 0.08 4.71
C LEU A 59 -17.31 1.47 4.13
N LEU A 60 -16.58 1.83 3.08
CA LEU A 60 -16.59 3.17 2.53
C LEU A 60 -17.67 3.30 1.44
N PRO A 61 -18.25 4.51 1.27
CA PRO A 61 -19.31 4.75 0.28
C PRO A 61 -18.89 4.34 -1.15
N PRO A 62 -19.84 4.11 -2.08
CA PRO A 62 -19.51 3.82 -3.46
C PRO A 62 -18.66 4.95 -4.08
N GLY A 63 -17.78 4.63 -5.02
CA GLY A 63 -16.92 5.62 -5.67
C GLY A 63 -15.97 5.05 -6.73
N PRO A 64 -15.40 5.89 -7.60
CA PRO A 64 -14.49 5.45 -8.66
C PRO A 64 -13.25 4.76 -8.10
N LEU A 65 -12.85 3.69 -8.77
CA LEU A 65 -11.64 2.93 -8.47
C LEU A 65 -10.45 3.62 -9.14
N GLY A 66 -9.51 4.10 -8.35
CA GLY A 66 -8.24 4.64 -8.81
C GLY A 66 -7.12 3.59 -8.89
N LEU A 67 -5.99 3.97 -9.48
CA LEU A 67 -4.76 3.18 -9.51
C LEU A 67 -4.23 2.92 -8.09
N PRO A 68 -3.51 1.81 -7.84
CA PRO A 68 -3.06 1.42 -6.49
C PRO A 68 -2.10 2.40 -5.80
N VAL A 69 -1.43 3.30 -6.55
CA VAL A 69 -0.49 4.30 -6.00
C VAL A 69 -0.96 5.73 -6.21
N LEU A 70 -1.40 6.06 -7.44
CA LEU A 70 -1.84 7.42 -7.80
C LEU A 70 -3.33 7.67 -7.48
N GLY A 71 -4.10 6.62 -7.22
CA GLY A 71 -5.54 6.73 -7.06
C GLY A 71 -6.19 7.26 -8.35
N TYR A 72 -7.14 8.16 -8.19
CA TYR A 72 -7.91 8.80 -9.25
C TYR A 72 -7.28 10.12 -9.74
N LEU A 73 -6.15 10.55 -9.15
CA LEU A 73 -5.45 11.79 -9.55
C LEU A 73 -5.17 11.93 -11.05
N PRO A 74 -4.71 10.88 -11.77
CA PRO A 74 -4.42 11.03 -13.20
C PRO A 74 -5.65 11.28 -14.07
N PHE A 75 -6.85 11.01 -13.54
CA PHE A 75 -8.12 11.25 -14.23
C PHE A 75 -8.71 12.63 -13.88
N LEU A 76 -8.14 13.35 -12.91
CA LEU A 76 -8.54 14.72 -12.60
C LEU A 76 -7.89 15.65 -13.63
N GLY A 77 -8.72 16.28 -14.46
CA GLY A 77 -8.30 17.33 -15.39
C GLY A 77 -8.08 18.69 -14.71
N THR A 78 -7.89 19.73 -15.53
CA THR A 78 -7.75 21.12 -15.08
C THR A 78 -9.01 21.67 -14.39
N ASN A 79 -10.19 21.18 -14.76
CA ASN A 79 -11.48 21.63 -14.26
C ASN A 79 -12.05 20.70 -13.18
N LEU A 80 -11.44 20.72 -11.99
CA LEU A 80 -11.82 19.84 -10.87
C LEU A 80 -13.30 19.93 -10.47
N HIS A 81 -13.86 21.14 -10.46
CA HIS A 81 -15.25 21.37 -10.07
C HIS A 81 -16.25 20.69 -11.01
N THR A 82 -15.98 20.69 -12.32
CA THR A 82 -16.83 20.04 -13.32
C THR A 82 -16.73 18.52 -13.18
N GLU A 83 -15.50 17.99 -13.06
CA GLU A 83 -15.28 16.55 -12.89
C GLU A 83 -15.97 16.01 -11.62
N PHE A 84 -15.89 16.72 -10.49
CA PHE A 84 -16.59 16.31 -9.28
C PHE A 84 -18.11 16.40 -9.41
N SER A 85 -18.63 17.37 -10.15
CA SER A 85 -20.07 17.47 -10.43
C SER A 85 -20.56 16.29 -11.29
N GLU A 86 -19.80 15.91 -12.32
CA GLU A 86 -20.10 14.73 -13.12
C GLU A 86 -20.05 13.44 -12.28
N LEU A 87 -19.07 13.34 -11.39
CA LEU A 87 -18.90 12.22 -10.50
C LEU A 87 -20.04 12.12 -9.48
N ALA A 88 -20.48 13.25 -8.93
CA ALA A 88 -21.66 13.34 -8.08
C ALA A 88 -22.93 12.88 -8.83
N ARG A 89 -23.06 13.22 -10.11
CA ARG A 89 -24.18 12.76 -10.94
C ARG A 89 -24.18 11.25 -11.17
N ARG A 90 -22.99 10.61 -11.23
CA ARG A 90 -22.85 9.17 -11.46
C ARG A 90 -22.97 8.33 -10.18
N TYR A 91 -22.33 8.76 -9.09
CA TYR A 91 -22.22 7.98 -7.85
C TYR A 91 -23.20 8.44 -6.76
N GLY A 92 -23.80 9.61 -6.91
CA GLY A 92 -24.75 10.19 -5.97
C GLY A 92 -24.16 11.31 -5.11
N PRO A 93 -24.94 11.83 -4.14
CA PRO A 93 -24.58 13.00 -3.35
C PRO A 93 -23.44 12.76 -2.34
N ILE A 94 -23.07 11.50 -2.10
CA ILE A 94 -21.94 11.08 -1.25
C ILE A 94 -21.15 10.01 -2.00
N PHE A 95 -19.88 10.28 -2.27
CA PHE A 95 -19.00 9.29 -2.88
C PHE A 95 -17.57 9.43 -2.37
N LYS A 96 -16.79 8.35 -2.50
CA LYS A 96 -15.36 8.34 -2.17
C LYS A 96 -14.49 8.43 -3.41
N LEU A 97 -13.30 9.00 -3.28
CA LEU A 97 -12.27 8.99 -4.30
C LEU A 97 -10.89 8.89 -3.63
N GLN A 98 -9.97 8.14 -4.21
CA GLN A 98 -8.60 8.04 -3.72
C GLN A 98 -7.73 9.08 -4.42
N LEU A 99 -7.09 10.00 -3.69
CA LEU A 99 -6.10 10.93 -4.22
C LEU A 99 -4.71 10.46 -3.78
N GLY A 100 -4.00 9.74 -4.66
CA GLY A 100 -2.74 9.11 -4.30
C GLY A 100 -2.95 8.09 -3.18
N ASN A 101 -2.31 8.33 -2.04
CA ASN A 101 -2.42 7.51 -0.83
C ASN A 101 -3.46 8.02 0.18
N LYS A 102 -4.19 9.12 -0.12
CA LYS A 102 -5.19 9.71 0.78
C LYS A 102 -6.59 9.44 0.25
N LEU A 103 -7.48 9.00 1.13
CA LEU A 103 -8.90 8.83 0.82
C LEU A 103 -9.63 10.15 1.02
N CYS A 104 -10.35 10.60 -0.01
CA CYS A 104 -11.20 11.78 0.01
C CYS A 104 -12.66 11.34 -0.12
N VAL A 105 -13.55 11.92 0.70
CA VAL A 105 -15.00 11.74 0.59
C VAL A 105 -15.59 13.08 0.18
N VAL A 106 -16.34 13.08 -0.91
CA VAL A 106 -16.96 14.30 -1.45
C VAL A 106 -18.45 14.29 -1.16
N LEU A 107 -18.92 15.41 -0.62
CA LEU A 107 -20.32 15.69 -0.35
C LEU A 107 -20.81 16.74 -1.34
N SER A 108 -21.83 16.41 -2.13
CA SER A 108 -22.39 17.31 -3.14
C SER A 108 -23.78 17.87 -2.79
N SER A 109 -24.38 17.44 -1.68
CA SER A 109 -25.71 17.91 -1.26
C SER A 109 -25.62 19.00 -0.20
N PRO A 110 -26.34 20.14 -0.34
CA PRO A 110 -26.33 21.22 0.64
C PRO A 110 -26.89 20.80 2.01
N SER A 111 -27.88 19.90 2.06
CA SER A 111 -28.43 19.40 3.31
C SER A 111 -27.39 18.60 4.11
N LEU A 112 -26.65 17.72 3.43
CA LEU A 112 -25.60 16.89 4.03
C LEU A 112 -24.42 17.72 4.49
N ILE A 113 -23.99 18.70 3.69
CA ILE A 113 -22.91 19.62 4.05
C ILE A 113 -23.30 20.39 5.32
N LYS A 114 -24.52 20.90 5.39
CA LYS A 114 -25.00 21.63 6.57
C LYS A 114 -24.99 20.78 7.83
N GLU A 115 -25.41 19.52 7.72
CA GLU A 115 -25.42 18.57 8.85
C GLU A 115 -23.99 18.25 9.30
N VAL A 116 -23.10 17.88 8.37
CA VAL A 116 -21.70 17.55 8.68
C VAL A 116 -20.95 18.74 9.27
N THR A 117 -21.09 19.94 8.68
CA THR A 117 -20.39 21.14 9.15
C THR A 117 -20.95 21.68 10.47
N ARG A 118 -22.20 21.36 10.84
CA ARG A 118 -22.76 21.77 12.15
C ARG A 118 -22.50 20.74 13.24
N GLU A 119 -22.84 19.49 12.98
CA GLU A 119 -22.83 18.43 13.99
C GLU A 119 -21.43 17.84 14.21
N GLN A 120 -20.57 17.90 13.18
CA GLN A 120 -19.23 17.31 13.21
C GLN A 120 -18.12 18.33 12.91
N ASP A 121 -18.41 19.63 13.08
CA ASP A 121 -17.46 20.75 12.92
C ASP A 121 -16.07 20.40 13.45
N ILE A 122 -15.96 20.01 14.71
CA ILE A 122 -14.70 19.73 15.41
C ILE A 122 -13.85 18.67 14.69
N PHE A 123 -14.47 17.65 14.09
CA PHE A 123 -13.76 16.59 13.36
C PHE A 123 -13.32 17.04 11.97
N PHE A 124 -14.08 17.94 11.33
CA PHE A 124 -13.79 18.46 9.99
C PHE A 124 -12.98 19.77 10.01
N ALA A 125 -12.90 20.44 11.15
CA ALA A 125 -12.12 21.64 11.37
C ALA A 125 -10.62 21.36 11.35
N ASN A 126 -10.20 20.17 11.81
CA ASN A 126 -8.80 19.78 11.79
C ASN A 126 -8.36 19.40 10.37
N ARG A 127 -7.48 20.21 9.78
CA ARG A 127 -6.91 20.00 8.44
C ARG A 127 -5.48 19.49 8.60
N ASP A 128 -5.13 18.40 7.91
CA ASP A 128 -3.73 17.99 7.78
C ASP A 128 -3.06 18.90 6.72
N PRO A 129 -2.15 19.83 7.10
CA PRO A 129 -1.48 20.65 6.11
C PRO A 129 -0.52 19.80 5.25
N PRO A 130 -0.48 20.01 3.93
CA PRO A 130 0.59 19.44 3.12
C PRO A 130 1.94 20.03 3.56
N VAL A 131 3.03 19.29 3.35
CA VAL A 131 4.39 19.71 3.73
C VAL A 131 4.73 21.10 3.21
N VAL A 132 4.29 21.42 1.98
CA VAL A 132 4.50 22.74 1.38
C VAL A 132 3.79 23.85 2.16
N ALA A 133 2.58 23.60 2.67
CA ALA A 133 1.86 24.56 3.48
C ALA A 133 2.60 24.78 4.79
N LEU A 134 3.04 23.71 5.46
CA LEU A 134 3.82 23.80 6.69
C LEU A 134 5.10 24.64 6.51
N THR A 135 5.80 24.48 5.39
CA THR A 135 6.99 25.27 5.07
C THR A 135 6.65 26.75 4.82
N LEU A 136 5.57 27.03 4.09
CA LEU A 136 5.13 28.40 3.80
C LEU A 136 4.57 29.12 5.04
N THR A 137 4.00 28.37 5.98
CA THR A 137 3.32 28.91 7.17
C THR A 137 4.17 28.77 8.43
N TYR A 138 5.50 28.65 8.26
CA TYR A 138 6.48 28.58 9.35
C TYR A 138 6.17 27.50 10.41
N GLY A 139 5.61 26.36 10.01
CA GLY A 139 5.23 25.29 10.92
C GLY A 139 3.73 25.23 11.24
N GLY A 140 2.86 25.88 10.45
CA GLY A 140 1.41 25.82 10.66
C GLY A 140 0.88 26.89 11.61
N PHE A 141 1.61 27.99 11.80
CA PHE A 141 1.22 29.11 12.65
C PHE A 141 0.40 30.19 11.92
N ASP A 142 -0.20 29.86 10.77
CA ASP A 142 -1.08 30.77 10.05
C ASP A 142 -2.56 30.50 10.35
N ILE A 143 -3.40 31.45 9.98
CA ILE A 143 -4.86 31.38 10.18
C ILE A 143 -5.49 30.27 9.31
N ALA A 144 -4.89 29.94 8.17
CA ALA A 144 -5.49 29.03 7.21
C ALA A 144 -5.22 27.54 7.51
N TRP A 145 -4.13 27.22 8.22
CA TRP A 145 -3.73 25.84 8.55
C TRP A 145 -3.52 25.59 10.05
N SER A 146 -3.96 26.51 10.91
CA SER A 146 -3.95 26.29 12.36
C SER A 146 -4.87 25.12 12.76
N SER A 147 -4.42 24.35 13.76
CA SER A 147 -5.24 23.28 14.34
C SER A 147 -6.29 23.86 15.29
N TYR A 148 -7.50 23.29 15.23
CA TYR A 148 -8.61 23.65 16.11
C TYR A 148 -8.31 23.22 17.56
N GLY A 149 -8.29 24.17 18.51
CA GLY A 149 -7.99 23.89 19.92
C GLY A 149 -8.30 25.05 20.88
N PRO A 150 -8.50 24.77 22.19
CA PRO A 150 -8.95 25.75 23.19
C PRO A 150 -7.94 26.88 23.46
N THR A 151 -6.68 26.71 23.04
CA THR A 151 -5.60 27.69 23.23
C THR A 151 -5.48 28.73 22.10
N GLY A 152 -6.42 28.78 21.17
CA GLY A 152 -6.52 29.90 20.24
C GLY A 152 -5.34 29.97 19.28
N ALA A 153 -5.40 29.14 18.25
CA ALA A 153 -4.99 29.59 16.93
C ALA A 153 -6.25 29.60 16.07
N ILE A 154 -7.15 30.52 16.46
CA ILE A 154 -8.34 31.04 15.74
C ILE A 154 -9.44 30.02 15.43
#